data_AF-A0A7M7N000-F1
#
_entry.id   AF-A0A7M7N000-F1
#
_cell.length_a   1.000
_cell.length_b   1.000
_cell.length_c   1.000
_cell.angle_alpha   90.00
_cell.angle_beta   90.00
_cell.angle_gamma   90.00
#
_symmetry.space_group_name_H-M   'P 1'
#
loop_
_entity.id
_entity.type
_entity.pdbx_description
1 polymer ?
#
loop_
_entity_poly.entity_id
_entity_poly.type
_entity_poly.pdbx_seq_one_letter_code
_entity_poly.pdbx_strand_id
1 'polypeptide(L)'
;MSIISCAAEFKTRITTAEQERKMAYLHHLRRIQRVREVPQPRPIRGLRDAKNPLEFYEDEAFQLRYRFSKETVVYLINMLEGDLKRNTERNDPLPVYLQVLTALRFYAVGSFQKMHGDEATVSQSSVCRIIKDVSEAIAGRKRQFMKFPTTRDEIETTQQQFYEYCGFPGVIGAIDGTHVYIRSPGGDQALYFMNRKNRYSVNVQVVCDHAGKMTSIVARWPGSTHDSRIFSECTLKEQLEARADGSELLLGDSGYPCLPYLLTPLLRPQGRPNVRYNTAHKRGRCVIERTFGRWKRRFPCLNDLRVKVDTTFTIIVACSVLWNISLDRREQDIPGPEPDEMPLVHLPPGLHDAVAGRLRRDQIIEDHFTH
;
A
#
# COMPACT_ATOMS: atom_id res chain seq x y z
N MET A 1 -70.74 -40.89 -4.95
CA MET A 1 -69.39 -40.39 -4.61
C MET A 1 -69.42 -39.97 -3.15
N SER A 2 -69.01 -40.88 -2.28
CA SER A 2 -69.42 -40.95 -0.88
C SER A 2 -68.45 -40.21 0.04
N ILE A 3 -69.04 -39.53 1.04
CA ILE A 3 -68.46 -38.75 2.16
C ILE A 3 -67.21 -39.40 2.80
N ILE A 4 -67.03 -40.71 2.65
CA ILE A 4 -65.89 -41.50 3.15
C ILE A 4 -64.54 -41.07 2.52
N SER A 5 -64.50 -40.68 1.24
CA SER A 5 -63.24 -40.25 0.58
C SER A 5 -62.74 -38.89 1.09
N CYS A 6 -63.66 -37.99 1.44
CA CYS A 6 -63.32 -36.65 1.94
C CYS A 6 -62.87 -36.69 3.41
N ALA A 7 -63.45 -37.58 4.23
CA ALA A 7 -63.05 -37.77 5.62
C ALA A 7 -61.63 -38.38 5.76
N ALA A 8 -61.24 -39.27 4.84
CA ALA A 8 -59.90 -39.86 4.84
C ALA A 8 -58.83 -38.79 4.55
N GLU A 9 -58.98 -38.00 3.48
CA GLU A 9 -58.04 -36.92 3.14
C GLU A 9 -57.96 -35.82 4.21
N PHE A 10 -59.07 -35.50 4.88
CA PHE A 10 -59.10 -34.52 5.97
C PHE A 10 -58.36 -35.04 7.22
N LYS A 11 -58.50 -36.33 7.55
CA LYS A 11 -57.76 -36.96 8.65
C LYS A 11 -56.26 -37.00 8.37
N THR A 12 -55.85 -37.33 7.14
CA THR A 12 -54.43 -37.37 6.74
C THR A 12 -53.79 -35.98 6.75
N ARG A 13 -54.53 -34.94 6.34
CA ARG A 13 -54.09 -33.53 6.38
C ARG A 13 -53.99 -32.96 7.80
N ILE A 14 -54.89 -33.34 8.72
CA ILE A 14 -54.78 -32.96 10.13
C ILE A 14 -53.55 -33.61 10.76
N THR A 15 -53.30 -34.90 10.50
CA THR A 15 -52.13 -35.60 11.06
C THR A 15 -50.79 -35.08 10.54
N THR A 16 -50.73 -34.62 9.29
CA THR A 16 -49.50 -34.02 8.71
C THR A 16 -49.26 -32.60 9.26
N ALA A 17 -50.30 -31.77 9.38
CA ALA A 17 -50.18 -30.44 9.98
C ALA A 17 -49.79 -30.50 11.47
N GLU A 18 -50.26 -31.50 12.22
CA GLU A 18 -49.85 -31.74 13.61
C GLU A 18 -48.40 -32.23 13.72
N GLN A 19 -47.95 -33.07 12.78
CA GLN A 19 -46.55 -33.52 12.71
C GLN A 19 -45.60 -32.37 12.37
N GLU A 20 -45.98 -31.48 11.44
CA GLU A 20 -45.21 -30.28 11.10
C GLU A 20 -45.13 -29.29 12.26
N ARG A 21 -46.23 -29.09 13.00
CA ARG A 21 -46.24 -28.25 14.22
C ARG A 21 -45.37 -28.85 15.33
N LYS A 22 -45.40 -30.18 15.53
CA LYS A 22 -44.51 -30.86 16.48
C LYS A 22 -43.05 -30.76 16.06
N MET A 23 -42.74 -30.89 14.77
CA MET A 23 -41.38 -30.71 14.23
C MET A 23 -40.90 -29.27 14.39
N ALA A 24 -41.73 -28.26 14.10
CA ALA A 24 -41.41 -26.85 14.29
C ALA A 24 -41.19 -26.52 15.78
N TYR A 25 -42.01 -27.07 16.67
CA TYR A 25 -41.86 -26.93 18.12
C TYR A 25 -40.58 -27.60 18.63
N LEU A 26 -40.25 -28.81 18.16
CA LEU A 26 -38.97 -29.48 18.48
C LEU A 26 -37.76 -28.72 17.94
N HIS A 27 -37.87 -28.12 16.75
CA HIS A 27 -36.80 -27.29 16.19
C HIS A 27 -36.63 -25.98 16.98
N HIS A 28 -37.74 -25.40 17.45
CA HIS A 28 -37.75 -24.23 18.34
C HIS A 28 -37.15 -24.56 19.71
N LEU A 29 -37.50 -25.70 20.31
CA LEU A 29 -36.93 -26.19 21.57
C LEU A 29 -35.42 -26.49 21.45
N ARG A 30 -34.96 -27.08 20.34
CA ARG A 30 -33.53 -27.25 20.04
C ARG A 30 -32.80 -25.92 19.86
N ARG A 31 -33.51 -24.88 19.40
CA ARG A 31 -32.97 -23.51 19.28
C ARG A 31 -32.86 -22.83 20.63
N ILE A 32 -33.82 -23.05 21.54
CA ILE A 32 -33.79 -22.56 22.93
C ILE A 32 -32.73 -23.30 23.76
N GLN A 33 -32.54 -24.60 23.56
CA GLN A 33 -31.47 -25.37 24.23
C GLN A 33 -30.07 -24.91 23.79
N ARG A 34 -29.87 -24.51 22.53
CA ARG A 34 -28.61 -23.91 22.06
C ARG A 34 -28.31 -22.53 22.65
N VAL A 35 -29.29 -21.83 23.21
CA VAL A 35 -29.09 -20.53 23.90
C VAL A 35 -28.73 -20.73 25.38
N ARG A 36 -28.91 -21.94 25.94
CA ARG A 36 -28.53 -22.29 27.31
C ARG A 36 -27.22 -23.07 27.45
N GLU A 37 -26.56 -23.38 26.34
CA GLU A 37 -25.15 -23.78 26.40
C GLU A 37 -24.34 -22.55 26.80
N VAL A 38 -24.03 -22.47 28.11
CA VAL A 38 -22.98 -21.58 28.62
C VAL A 38 -21.78 -21.78 27.69
N PRO A 39 -21.26 -20.73 27.03
CA PRO A 39 -20.09 -20.88 26.19
C PRO A 39 -19.00 -21.48 27.07
N GLN A 40 -18.65 -22.73 26.81
CA GLN A 40 -17.52 -23.38 27.47
C GLN A 40 -16.33 -22.42 27.29
N PRO A 41 -15.64 -22.02 28.37
CA PRO A 41 -14.45 -21.19 28.24
C PRO A 41 -13.53 -21.92 27.27
N ARG A 42 -13.18 -21.24 26.16
CA ARG A 42 -12.27 -21.83 25.18
C ARG A 42 -11.01 -22.25 25.94
N PRO A 43 -10.47 -23.46 25.68
CA PRO A 43 -9.25 -23.90 26.35
C PRO A 43 -8.19 -22.81 26.23
N ILE A 44 -7.57 -22.47 27.36
CA ILE A 44 -6.54 -21.45 27.46
C ILE A 44 -5.46 -21.79 26.44
N ARG A 45 -5.38 -21.00 25.37
CA ARG A 45 -4.24 -21.05 24.46
C ARG A 45 -3.15 -20.22 25.13
N GLY A 46 -2.46 -20.83 26.11
CA GLY A 46 -1.24 -20.24 26.63
C GLY A 46 -0.29 -20.01 25.46
N LEU A 47 0.35 -18.86 25.43
CA LEU A 47 1.45 -18.57 24.51
C LEU A 47 2.55 -19.60 24.81
N ARG A 48 2.54 -20.76 24.14
CA ARG A 48 3.54 -21.82 24.36
C ARG A 48 4.92 -21.24 24.12
N ASP A 49 5.72 -21.14 25.18
CA ASP A 49 7.18 -20.89 25.22
C ASP A 49 7.76 -20.08 24.05
N ALA A 50 7.08 -19.01 23.65
CA ALA A 50 7.55 -18.15 22.58
C ALA A 50 8.65 -17.27 23.16
N LYS A 51 9.91 -17.67 22.97
CA LYS A 51 11.07 -16.81 23.28
C LYS A 51 10.88 -15.47 22.59
N ASN A 52 11.03 -14.37 23.33
CA ASN A 52 10.90 -13.02 22.80
C ASN A 52 11.86 -12.85 21.60
N PRO A 53 11.38 -12.61 20.36
CA PRO A 53 12.26 -12.53 19.19
C PRO A 53 13.31 -11.41 19.28
N LEU A 54 13.03 -10.36 20.07
CA LEU A 54 13.98 -9.27 20.33
C LEU A 54 15.19 -9.73 21.16
N GLU A 55 15.00 -10.73 22.02
CA GLU A 55 16.06 -11.28 22.88
C GLU A 55 16.70 -12.53 22.26
N PHE A 56 15.91 -13.31 21.51
CA PHE A 56 16.36 -14.60 20.99
C PHE A 56 17.28 -14.49 19.77
N TYR A 57 17.02 -13.54 18.86
CA TYR A 57 17.82 -13.39 17.65
C TYR A 57 18.96 -12.39 17.88
N GLU A 58 20.15 -12.71 17.39
CA GLU A 58 21.22 -11.72 17.19
C GLU A 58 20.82 -10.65 16.17
N ASP A 59 21.45 -9.49 16.21
CA ASP A 59 21.03 -8.30 15.46
C ASP A 59 20.97 -8.53 13.94
N GLU A 60 21.97 -9.19 13.36
CA GLU A 60 22.01 -9.52 11.93
C GLU A 60 20.86 -10.46 11.52
N ALA A 61 20.64 -11.52 12.30
CA ALA A 61 19.56 -12.47 12.07
C ALA A 61 18.18 -11.82 12.23
N PHE A 62 18.03 -10.94 13.22
CA PHE A 62 16.82 -10.16 13.46
C PHE A 62 16.54 -9.23 12.28
N GLN A 63 17.55 -8.48 11.83
CA GLN A 63 17.41 -7.55 10.71
C GLN A 63 17.10 -8.27 9.40
N LEU A 64 17.71 -9.42 9.13
CA LEU A 64 17.38 -10.24 7.95
C LEU A 64 15.91 -10.70 7.98
N ARG A 65 15.41 -11.04 9.18
CA ARG A 65 14.07 -11.58 9.40
C ARG A 65 12.96 -10.53 9.34
N TYR A 66 13.17 -9.39 9.98
CA TYR A 66 12.17 -8.33 10.15
C TYR A 66 12.43 -7.09 9.28
N ARG A 67 13.58 -7.02 8.60
CA ARG A 67 14.01 -5.92 7.70
C ARG A 67 14.23 -4.58 8.41
N PHE A 68 14.41 -4.60 9.73
CA PHE A 68 14.69 -3.44 10.57
C PHE A 68 15.62 -3.86 11.70
N SER A 69 16.48 -2.94 12.15
CA SER A 69 17.22 -3.12 13.40
C SER A 69 16.28 -3.27 14.61
N LYS A 70 16.77 -3.90 15.69
CA LYS A 70 16.02 -3.98 16.94
C LYS A 70 15.66 -2.60 17.49
N GLU A 71 16.57 -1.63 17.37
CA GLU A 71 16.34 -0.25 17.82
C GLU A 71 15.14 0.38 17.08
N THR A 72 15.08 0.23 15.77
CA THR A 72 13.94 0.73 14.98
C THR A 72 12.65 -0.01 15.31
N VAL A 73 12.70 -1.31 15.58
CA VAL A 73 11.50 -2.05 16.01
C VAL A 73 11.02 -1.59 17.39
N VAL A 74 11.91 -1.36 18.34
CA VAL A 74 11.55 -0.79 19.66
C VAL A 74 10.93 0.61 19.50
N TYR A 75 11.50 1.45 18.63
CA TYR A 75 10.90 2.74 18.28
C TYR A 75 9.47 2.59 17.73
N LEU A 76 9.24 1.65 16.80
CA LEU A 76 7.91 1.38 16.25
C LEU A 76 6.94 0.86 17.33
N ILE A 77 7.38 -0.01 18.23
CA ILE A 77 6.57 -0.53 19.32
C ILE A 77 6.07 0.62 20.20
N ASN A 78 6.98 1.48 20.66
CA ASN A 78 6.65 2.63 21.49
C ASN A 78 5.71 3.61 20.78
N MET A 79 5.92 3.85 19.48
CA MET A 79 5.07 4.73 18.66
C MET A 79 3.64 4.21 18.51
N LEU A 80 3.46 2.89 18.50
CA LEU A 80 2.17 2.23 18.21
C LEU A 80 1.48 1.70 19.48
N GLU A 81 2.11 1.77 20.64
CA GLU A 81 1.61 1.18 21.88
C GLU A 81 0.22 1.68 22.27
N GLY A 82 -0.01 2.99 22.19
CA GLY A 82 -1.32 3.59 22.48
C GLY A 82 -2.45 3.10 21.56
N ASP A 83 -2.15 2.77 20.31
CA ASP A 83 -3.15 2.33 19.33
C ASP A 83 -3.45 0.82 19.42
N LEU A 84 -2.46 0.02 19.83
CA LEU A 84 -2.51 -1.44 19.78
C LEU A 84 -2.80 -2.09 21.13
N LYS A 85 -2.62 -1.36 22.24
CA LYS A 85 -2.92 -1.87 23.58
C LYS A 85 -4.41 -2.07 23.72
N ARG A 86 -4.82 -3.34 23.86
CA ARG A 86 -6.23 -3.68 24.07
C ARG A 86 -6.54 -3.74 25.56
N ASN A 87 -7.46 -2.89 26.02
CA ASN A 87 -8.05 -3.01 27.33
C ASN A 87 -9.16 -4.07 27.27
N THR A 88 -8.82 -5.33 27.51
CA THR A 88 -9.81 -6.41 27.57
C THR A 88 -9.66 -7.22 28.83
N GLU A 89 -10.77 -7.52 29.49
CA GLU A 89 -10.87 -8.52 30.56
C GLU A 89 -10.77 -9.97 30.04
N ARG A 90 -10.65 -10.15 28.71
CA ARG A 90 -10.47 -11.46 28.09
C ARG A 90 -9.01 -11.87 28.19
N ASN A 91 -8.78 -13.09 28.69
CA ASN A 91 -7.48 -13.76 28.88
C ASN A 91 -6.34 -13.27 27.97
N ASP A 92 -5.27 -12.81 28.61
CA ASP A 92 -3.91 -12.58 28.09
C ASP A 92 -3.85 -12.01 26.65
N PRO A 93 -4.15 -10.71 26.45
CA PRO A 93 -4.05 -10.08 25.14
C PRO A 93 -2.61 -10.14 24.61
N LEU A 94 -2.46 -10.45 23.32
CA LEU A 94 -1.14 -10.55 22.69
C LEU A 94 -0.34 -9.24 22.92
N PRO A 95 0.88 -9.31 23.47
CA PRO A 95 1.69 -8.12 23.72
C PRO A 95 1.91 -7.28 22.45
N VAL A 96 1.96 -5.95 22.59
CA VAL A 96 2.13 -5.03 21.46
C VAL A 96 3.38 -5.37 20.64
N TYR A 97 4.50 -5.67 21.30
CA TYR A 97 5.75 -6.01 20.60
C TYR A 97 5.56 -7.20 19.66
N LEU A 98 4.82 -8.23 20.09
CA LEU A 98 4.56 -9.41 19.29
C LEU A 98 3.58 -9.12 18.15
N GLN A 99 2.59 -8.25 18.36
CA GLN A 99 1.73 -7.76 17.29
C GLN A 99 2.54 -7.05 16.18
N VAL A 100 3.43 -6.13 16.58
CA VAL A 100 4.29 -5.39 15.64
C VAL A 100 5.23 -6.33 14.89
N LEU A 101 5.91 -7.24 15.60
CA LEU A 101 6.82 -8.22 14.98
C LEU A 101 6.11 -9.12 13.99
N THR A 102 4.91 -9.63 14.33
CA THR A 102 4.10 -10.44 13.40
C THR A 102 3.74 -9.66 12.14
N ALA A 103 3.35 -8.38 12.25
CA ALA A 103 3.06 -7.55 11.08
C ALA A 103 4.31 -7.29 10.23
N LEU A 104 5.43 -6.93 10.86
CA LEU A 104 6.72 -6.71 10.17
C LEU A 104 7.19 -7.97 9.45
N ARG A 105 7.05 -9.14 10.09
CA ARG A 105 7.37 -10.43 9.47
C ARG A 105 6.51 -10.67 8.23
N PHE A 106 5.21 -10.36 8.30
CA PHE A 106 4.34 -10.47 7.13
C PHE A 106 4.81 -9.56 5.99
N TYR A 107 5.16 -8.30 6.27
CA TYR A 107 5.64 -7.38 5.23
C TYR A 107 6.96 -7.85 4.60
N ALA A 108 7.86 -8.41 5.41
CA ALA A 108 9.17 -8.91 5.00
C ALA A 108 9.13 -10.19 4.15
N VAL A 109 8.06 -10.99 4.29
CA VAL A 109 7.94 -12.32 3.64
C VAL A 109 6.89 -12.35 2.53
N GLY A 110 5.79 -11.62 2.70
CA GLY A 110 4.68 -11.55 1.75
C GLY A 110 3.78 -12.78 1.68
N SER A 111 3.88 -13.73 2.62
CA SER A 111 3.06 -14.95 2.60
C SER A 111 2.72 -15.46 3.99
N PHE A 112 1.42 -15.71 4.22
CA PHE A 112 0.91 -16.37 5.43
C PHE A 112 1.44 -17.80 5.59
N GLN A 113 1.63 -18.55 4.49
CA GLN A 113 2.11 -19.93 4.56
C GLN A 113 3.54 -20.01 5.09
N LYS A 114 4.38 -19.03 4.72
CA LYS A 114 5.77 -18.92 5.19
C LYS A 114 5.86 -18.42 6.63
N MET A 115 4.85 -17.68 7.12
CA MET A 115 4.76 -17.27 8.54
C MET A 115 4.45 -18.44 9.47
N HIS A 116 3.60 -19.39 9.04
CA HIS A 116 3.16 -20.50 9.89
C HIS A 116 4.24 -21.54 10.22
N GLY A 117 5.28 -21.67 9.41
CA GLY A 117 6.45 -22.51 9.74
C GLY A 117 7.37 -21.90 10.81
N ASP A 118 7.20 -20.60 11.09
CA ASP A 118 8.11 -19.74 11.84
C ASP A 118 7.50 -19.25 13.18
N GLU A 119 6.17 -19.10 13.24
CA GLU A 119 5.41 -18.51 14.37
C GLU A 119 4.21 -19.40 14.76
N ALA A 120 4.46 -20.66 15.09
CA ALA A 120 3.45 -21.69 15.39
C ALA A 120 2.48 -21.37 16.55
N THR A 121 2.59 -20.20 17.18
CA THR A 121 1.84 -19.77 18.36
C THR A 121 0.57 -18.98 18.07
N VAL A 122 0.39 -18.41 16.86
CA VAL A 122 -0.75 -17.54 16.54
C VAL A 122 -1.62 -18.13 15.42
N SER A 123 -2.94 -18.17 15.63
CA SER A 123 -3.87 -18.62 14.58
C SER A 123 -3.90 -17.66 13.40
N GLN A 124 -4.09 -18.16 12.18
CA GLN A 124 -4.17 -17.34 10.97
C GLN A 124 -5.19 -16.19 11.10
N SER A 125 -6.35 -16.47 11.71
CA SER A 125 -7.38 -15.45 11.99
C SER A 125 -6.90 -14.32 12.89
N SER A 126 -6.01 -14.60 13.84
CA SER A 126 -5.42 -13.60 14.72
C SER A 126 -4.33 -12.82 13.99
N VAL A 127 -3.49 -13.48 13.19
CA VAL A 127 -2.50 -12.83 12.32
C VAL A 127 -3.16 -11.84 11.36
N CYS A 128 -4.28 -12.22 10.72
CA CYS A 128 -5.01 -11.30 9.84
C CYS A 128 -5.50 -10.04 10.56
N ARG A 129 -5.99 -10.16 11.80
CA ARG A 129 -6.41 -9.01 12.61
C ARG A 129 -5.22 -8.15 13.00
N ILE A 130 -4.11 -8.76 13.43
CA ILE A 130 -2.87 -8.06 13.77
C ILE A 130 -2.36 -7.26 12.58
N ILE A 131 -2.25 -7.87 11.39
CA ILE A 131 -1.80 -7.17 10.19
C ILE A 131 -2.72 -5.98 9.90
N LYS A 132 -4.04 -6.15 10.01
CA LYS A 132 -4.99 -5.06 9.81
C LYS A 132 -4.74 -3.93 10.82
N ASP A 133 -4.81 -4.23 12.12
CA ASP A 133 -4.75 -3.24 13.20
C ASP A 133 -3.39 -2.51 13.20
N VAL A 134 -2.27 -3.23 13.02
CA VAL A 134 -0.94 -2.64 12.92
C VAL A 134 -0.79 -1.80 11.66
N SER A 135 -1.30 -2.25 10.51
CA SER A 135 -1.26 -1.45 9.28
C SER A 135 -2.06 -0.16 9.44
N GLU A 136 -3.23 -0.20 10.08
CA GLU A 136 -4.06 0.99 10.35
C GLU A 136 -3.34 1.98 11.26
N ALA A 137 -2.74 1.49 12.35
CA ALA A 137 -1.98 2.33 13.28
C ALA A 137 -0.76 3.01 12.60
N ILE A 138 0.00 2.26 11.80
CA ILE A 138 1.13 2.80 11.04
C ILE A 138 0.66 3.78 9.97
N ALA A 139 -0.36 3.43 9.17
CA ALA A 139 -0.90 4.29 8.13
C ALA A 139 -1.48 5.60 8.70
N GLY A 140 -1.99 5.57 9.94
CA GLY A 140 -2.40 6.77 10.69
C GLY A 140 -1.29 7.79 10.89
N ARG A 141 -0.02 7.37 10.83
CA ARG A 141 1.16 8.26 10.90
C ARG A 141 1.59 8.85 9.55
N LYS A 142 0.85 8.61 8.46
CA LYS A 142 1.15 9.12 7.11
C LYS A 142 1.53 10.60 7.09
N ARG A 143 0.73 11.46 7.73
CA ARG A 143 0.96 12.92 7.75
C ARG A 143 2.23 13.34 8.49
N GLN A 144 2.70 12.52 9.42
CA GLN A 144 3.92 12.78 10.17
C GLN A 144 5.17 12.50 9.32
N PHE A 145 5.15 11.41 8.55
CA PHE A 145 6.31 10.92 7.81
C PHE A 145 6.33 11.27 6.32
N MET A 146 5.19 11.63 5.73
CA MET A 146 5.08 12.06 4.32
C MET A 146 4.60 13.50 4.27
N LYS A 147 5.53 14.41 4.07
CA LYS A 147 5.27 15.84 3.92
C LYS A 147 5.76 16.26 2.55
N PHE A 148 4.85 16.83 1.77
CA PHE A 148 5.21 17.52 0.55
C PHE A 148 5.76 18.91 0.92
N PRO A 149 6.82 19.41 0.26
CA PRO A 149 7.37 20.73 0.58
C PRO A 149 6.30 21.80 0.42
N THR A 150 6.15 22.63 1.46
CA THR A 150 5.09 23.66 1.53
C THR A 150 5.61 25.02 1.88
N THR A 151 6.66 25.09 2.70
CA THR A 151 7.32 26.36 3.03
C THR A 151 8.33 26.71 1.95
N ARG A 152 8.59 28.01 1.79
CA ARG A 152 9.57 28.50 0.82
C ARG A 152 10.95 27.88 1.04
N ASP A 153 11.40 27.79 2.29
CA ASP A 153 12.70 27.22 2.64
C ASP A 153 12.79 25.72 2.29
N GLU A 154 11.73 24.95 2.54
CA GLU A 154 11.66 23.53 2.15
C GLU A 154 11.70 23.36 0.63
N ILE A 155 10.97 24.22 -0.10
CA ILE A 155 10.92 24.21 -1.57
C ILE A 155 12.30 24.52 -2.14
N GLU A 156 12.91 25.63 -1.74
CA GLU A 156 14.23 26.05 -2.22
C GLU A 156 15.31 25.00 -1.90
N THR A 157 15.26 24.41 -0.71
CA THR A 157 16.17 23.31 -0.32
C THR A 157 15.99 22.10 -1.22
N THR A 158 14.74 21.70 -1.49
CA THR A 158 14.45 20.52 -2.34
C THR A 158 14.89 20.76 -3.78
N GLN A 159 14.66 21.98 -4.31
CA GLN A 159 15.10 22.38 -5.65
C GLN A 159 16.61 22.34 -5.79
N GLN A 160 17.34 22.87 -4.80
CA GLN A 160 18.79 22.84 -4.80
C GLN A 160 19.32 21.39 -4.80
N GLN A 161 18.75 20.53 -3.95
CA GLN A 161 19.17 19.13 -3.86
C GLN A 161 18.89 18.34 -5.15
N PHE A 162 17.74 18.58 -5.81
CA PHE A 162 17.50 18.00 -7.14
C PHE A 162 18.43 18.54 -8.21
N TYR A 163 18.73 19.84 -8.18
CA TYR A 163 19.65 20.45 -9.12
C TYR A 163 21.06 19.83 -8.99
N GLU A 164 21.54 19.63 -7.77
CA GLU A 164 22.79 18.92 -7.50
C GLU A 164 22.74 17.45 -7.95
N TYR A 165 21.59 16.78 -7.77
CA TYR A 165 21.42 15.37 -8.12
C TYR A 165 21.36 15.10 -9.63
N CYS A 166 20.62 15.91 -10.40
CA CYS A 166 20.36 15.63 -11.82
C CYS A 166 20.62 16.80 -12.78
N GLY A 167 20.97 17.99 -12.28
CA GLY A 167 21.19 19.19 -13.08
C GLY A 167 19.91 19.83 -13.63
N PHE A 168 18.74 19.49 -13.07
CA PHE A 168 17.45 19.99 -13.54
C PHE A 168 16.91 21.07 -12.58
N PRO A 169 16.65 22.30 -13.04
CA PRO A 169 16.23 23.40 -12.17
C PRO A 169 14.76 23.29 -11.73
N GLY A 170 14.43 23.84 -10.55
CA GLY A 170 13.05 24.00 -10.08
C GLY A 170 12.31 22.71 -9.65
N VAL A 171 13.00 21.56 -9.64
CA VAL A 171 12.37 20.26 -9.34
C VAL A 171 12.14 20.10 -7.84
N ILE A 172 10.91 19.78 -7.46
CA ILE A 172 10.52 19.49 -6.07
C ILE A 172 10.10 18.03 -5.84
N GLY A 173 10.10 17.22 -6.89
CA GLY A 173 9.82 15.79 -6.77
C GLY A 173 9.82 15.05 -8.10
N ALA A 174 10.08 13.75 -8.04
CA ALA A 174 9.83 12.82 -9.13
C ALA A 174 8.53 12.07 -8.87
N ILE A 175 7.66 11.94 -9.88
CA ILE A 175 6.35 11.28 -9.79
C ILE A 175 6.31 10.08 -10.74
N ASP A 176 5.72 8.99 -10.25
CA ASP A 176 5.49 7.79 -11.04
C ASP A 176 4.44 6.87 -10.40
N GLY A 177 3.85 5.98 -11.23
CA GLY A 177 2.94 4.93 -10.81
C GLY A 177 3.64 3.59 -10.61
N THR A 178 3.11 2.77 -9.71
CA THR A 178 3.56 1.39 -9.55
C THR A 178 2.40 0.46 -9.22
N HIS A 179 2.43 -0.74 -9.80
CA HIS A 179 1.42 -1.75 -9.54
C HIS A 179 1.77 -2.62 -8.32
N VAL A 180 0.85 -2.71 -7.37
CA VAL A 180 0.84 -3.69 -6.28
C VAL A 180 -0.14 -4.78 -6.65
N TYR A 181 0.35 -6.00 -6.90
CA TYR A 181 -0.49 -7.09 -7.35
C TYR A 181 -1.37 -7.62 -6.21
N ILE A 182 -2.60 -7.97 -6.55
CA ILE A 182 -3.58 -8.51 -5.61
C ILE A 182 -4.21 -9.78 -6.16
N ARG A 183 -4.88 -10.53 -5.30
CA ARG A 183 -5.84 -11.55 -5.75
C ARG A 183 -7.02 -10.89 -6.46
N SER A 184 -7.65 -11.64 -7.36
CA SER A 184 -8.93 -11.22 -7.95
C SER A 184 -9.88 -10.84 -6.81
N PRO A 185 -10.45 -9.62 -6.82
CA PRO A 185 -11.41 -9.21 -5.81
C PRO A 185 -12.74 -9.97 -5.96
N GLY A 186 -12.94 -10.69 -7.07
CA GLY A 186 -14.19 -11.37 -7.40
C GLY A 186 -15.31 -10.40 -7.78
N GLY A 187 -16.40 -10.95 -8.30
CA GLY A 187 -17.57 -10.18 -8.73
C GLY A 187 -17.32 -9.29 -9.96
N ASP A 188 -18.33 -8.47 -10.27
CA ASP A 188 -18.39 -7.67 -11.51
C ASP A 188 -17.30 -6.59 -11.60
N GLN A 189 -16.76 -6.19 -10.44
CA GLN A 189 -15.74 -5.14 -10.35
C GLN A 189 -14.31 -5.67 -10.55
N ALA A 190 -14.11 -6.98 -10.68
CA ALA A 190 -12.77 -7.56 -10.83
C ALA A 190 -12.00 -7.02 -12.05
N LEU A 191 -12.71 -6.76 -13.14
CA LEU A 191 -12.13 -6.21 -14.36
C LEU A 191 -11.51 -4.81 -14.16
N TYR A 192 -12.03 -3.99 -13.24
CA TYR A 192 -11.42 -2.70 -12.93
C TYR A 192 -10.02 -2.84 -12.32
N PHE A 193 -9.74 -3.93 -11.61
CA PHE A 193 -8.42 -4.16 -11.04
C PHE A 193 -7.43 -4.77 -12.05
N MET A 194 -7.88 -5.14 -13.25
CA MET A 194 -7.02 -5.74 -14.26
C MET A 194 -6.16 -4.69 -14.95
N ASN A 195 -4.84 -4.84 -14.86
CA ASN A 195 -3.90 -3.95 -15.52
C ASN A 195 -3.61 -4.38 -16.97
N ARG A 196 -2.82 -3.58 -17.68
CA ARG A 196 -2.39 -3.82 -19.07
C ARG A 196 -1.60 -5.13 -19.28
N LYS A 197 -1.14 -5.76 -18.21
CA LYS A 197 -0.43 -7.06 -18.21
C LYS A 197 -1.36 -8.23 -17.83
N ASN A 198 -2.68 -8.04 -17.90
CA ASN A 198 -3.69 -9.04 -17.53
C ASN A 198 -3.54 -9.59 -16.10
N ARG A 199 -3.08 -8.74 -15.17
CA ARG A 199 -2.97 -9.08 -13.74
C ARG A 199 -3.81 -8.13 -12.88
N TYR A 200 -4.43 -8.67 -11.84
CA TYR A 200 -5.13 -7.85 -10.85
C TYR A 200 -4.13 -7.08 -10.00
N SER A 201 -4.32 -5.77 -9.89
CA SER A 201 -3.45 -4.90 -9.12
C SER A 201 -4.17 -3.65 -8.64
N VAL A 202 -3.57 -3.00 -7.65
CA VAL A 202 -3.82 -1.60 -7.29
C VAL A 202 -2.73 -0.76 -7.95
N ASN A 203 -3.12 0.31 -8.64
CA ASN A 203 -2.16 1.29 -9.14
C ASN A 203 -1.90 2.34 -8.03
N VAL A 204 -0.62 2.53 -7.70
CA VAL A 204 -0.15 3.38 -6.61
C VAL A 204 0.72 4.47 -7.20
N GLN A 205 0.28 5.73 -7.10
CA GLN A 205 1.08 6.87 -7.49
C GLN A 205 1.86 7.41 -6.28
N VAL A 206 3.15 7.67 -6.46
CA VAL A 206 4.03 8.21 -5.43
C VAL A 206 4.77 9.43 -5.98
N VAL A 207 5.06 10.37 -5.09
CA VAL A 207 6.08 11.40 -5.33
C VAL A 207 7.18 11.22 -4.31
N CYS A 208 8.44 11.32 -4.73
CA CYS A 208 9.58 11.31 -3.84
C CYS A 208 10.56 12.45 -4.11
N ASP A 209 11.35 12.79 -3.10
CA ASP A 209 12.47 13.71 -3.23
C ASP A 209 13.71 13.06 -3.89
N HIS A 210 14.81 13.81 -3.98
CA HIS A 210 16.08 13.37 -4.57
C HIS A 210 16.73 12.19 -3.81
N ALA A 211 16.38 11.99 -2.53
CA ALA A 211 16.90 10.90 -1.70
C ALA A 211 15.98 9.66 -1.71
N GLY A 212 14.84 9.73 -2.43
CA GLY A 212 13.84 8.67 -2.47
C GLY A 212 12.89 8.65 -1.28
N LYS A 213 12.84 9.71 -0.47
CA LYS A 213 11.84 9.86 0.59
C LYS A 213 10.50 10.20 -0.03
N MET A 214 9.47 9.42 0.30
CA MET A 214 8.14 9.59 -0.26
C MET A 214 7.47 10.81 0.37
N THR A 215 7.12 11.80 -0.45
CA THR A 215 6.48 13.04 0.00
C THR A 215 4.97 13.01 -0.21
N SER A 216 4.50 12.19 -1.17
CA SER A 216 3.07 11.97 -1.43
C SER A 216 2.81 10.54 -1.90
N ILE A 217 1.62 10.03 -1.59
CA ILE A 217 1.14 8.72 -2.06
C ILE A 217 -0.38 8.70 -2.25
N VAL A 218 -0.81 8.12 -3.36
CA VAL A 218 -2.20 7.80 -3.70
C VAL A 218 -2.30 6.31 -4.05
N ALA A 219 -2.87 5.51 -3.14
CA ALA A 219 -2.87 4.04 -3.21
C ALA A 219 -4.27 3.42 -3.32
N ARG A 220 -5.24 4.13 -3.91
CA ARG A 220 -6.67 3.75 -3.90
C ARG A 220 -7.24 3.36 -5.27
N TRP A 221 -6.41 3.30 -6.31
CA TRP A 221 -6.89 3.18 -7.68
C TRP A 221 -6.81 1.74 -8.21
N PRO A 222 -7.88 1.26 -8.88
CA PRO A 222 -7.83 -0.03 -9.56
C PRO A 222 -6.75 -0.08 -10.64
N GLY A 223 -6.17 -1.26 -10.88
CA GLY A 223 -5.06 -1.48 -11.80
C GLY A 223 -5.31 -1.12 -13.27
N SER A 224 -6.56 -0.95 -13.70
CA SER A 224 -6.88 -0.46 -15.04
C SER A 224 -6.67 1.07 -15.19
N THR A 225 -6.60 1.79 -14.07
CA THR A 225 -6.50 3.25 -14.04
C THR A 225 -5.13 3.72 -14.50
N HIS A 226 -5.09 4.68 -15.42
CA HIS A 226 -3.85 5.31 -15.86
C HIS A 226 -3.34 6.36 -14.87
N ASP A 227 -2.01 6.49 -14.79
CA ASP A 227 -1.30 7.42 -13.92
C ASP A 227 -1.76 8.87 -14.08
N SER A 228 -2.02 9.30 -15.31
CA SER A 228 -2.59 10.62 -15.62
C SER A 228 -3.96 10.84 -14.98
N ARG A 229 -4.82 9.81 -14.93
CA ARG A 229 -6.13 9.86 -14.26
C ARG A 229 -5.96 9.97 -12.74
N ILE A 230 -5.01 9.21 -12.18
CA ILE A 230 -4.70 9.29 -10.74
C ILE A 230 -4.26 10.71 -10.38
N PHE A 231 -3.38 11.30 -11.20
CA PHE A 231 -2.90 12.67 -11.00
C PHE A 231 -4.00 13.71 -11.17
N SER A 232 -4.88 13.56 -12.17
CA SER A 232 -5.98 14.52 -12.37
C SER A 232 -6.97 14.60 -11.21
N GLU A 233 -7.01 13.56 -10.38
CA GLU A 233 -7.94 13.38 -9.26
C GLU A 233 -7.22 13.41 -7.90
N CYS A 234 -5.96 13.84 -7.86
CA CYS A 234 -5.18 13.94 -6.64
C CYS A 234 -5.11 15.37 -6.11
N THR A 235 -5.21 15.52 -4.79
CA THR A 235 -5.11 16.82 -4.10
C THR A 235 -3.79 17.54 -4.36
N LEU A 236 -2.73 16.79 -4.72
CA LEU A 236 -1.44 17.38 -5.06
C LEU A 236 -1.53 18.24 -6.34
N LYS A 237 -2.34 17.83 -7.33
CA LYS A 237 -2.55 18.65 -8.52
C LYS A 237 -3.19 19.99 -8.17
N GLU A 238 -4.25 19.97 -7.36
CA GLU A 238 -4.93 21.20 -6.89
C GLU A 238 -3.96 22.13 -6.14
N GLN A 239 -3.08 21.55 -5.32
CA GLN A 239 -2.05 22.31 -4.60
C GLN A 239 -1.04 22.96 -5.55
N LEU A 240 -0.57 22.24 -6.57
CA LEU A 240 0.37 22.78 -7.57
C LEU A 240 -0.29 23.85 -8.45
N GLU A 241 -1.57 23.67 -8.82
CA GLU A 241 -2.32 24.67 -9.58
C GLU A 241 -2.55 25.97 -8.81
N ALA A 242 -2.70 25.89 -7.48
CA ALA A 242 -2.80 27.05 -6.61
C ALA A 242 -1.47 27.81 -6.45
N ARG A 243 -0.33 27.15 -6.73
CA ARG A 243 1.02 27.73 -6.66
C ARG A 243 1.35 28.34 -8.03
N ALA A 244 0.89 29.57 -8.21
CA ALA A 244 0.77 30.23 -9.51
C ALA A 244 2.09 30.66 -10.19
N ASP A 245 3.24 30.53 -9.54
CA ASP A 245 4.51 31.06 -10.06
C ASP A 245 5.22 30.10 -11.04
N GLY A 246 4.80 28.83 -11.10
CA GLY A 246 5.40 27.82 -11.99
C GLY A 246 6.87 27.54 -11.69
N SER A 247 7.35 27.91 -10.49
CA SER A 247 8.73 27.66 -10.05
C SER A 247 8.92 26.21 -9.59
N GLU A 248 7.83 25.56 -9.23
CA GLU A 248 7.77 24.21 -8.68
C GLU A 248 7.46 23.16 -9.75
N LEU A 249 8.40 22.25 -9.98
CA LEU A 249 8.30 21.27 -11.05
C LEU A 249 8.33 19.84 -10.50
N LEU A 250 7.44 19.01 -11.03
CA LEU A 250 7.52 17.55 -10.92
C LEU A 250 8.08 16.95 -12.20
N LEU A 251 8.87 15.88 -12.08
CA LEU A 251 9.34 15.09 -13.22
C LEU A 251 8.53 13.79 -13.33
N GLY A 252 7.73 13.67 -14.39
CA GLY A 252 6.85 12.51 -14.66
C GLY A 252 7.22 11.74 -15.93
N ASP A 253 6.69 10.52 -16.05
CA ASP A 253 6.86 9.68 -17.25
C ASP A 253 6.06 10.18 -18.45
N SER A 254 6.22 9.52 -19.60
CA SER A 254 5.45 9.87 -20.80
C SER A 254 3.96 9.48 -20.74
N GLY A 255 3.54 8.76 -19.71
CA GLY A 255 2.14 8.47 -19.40
C GLY A 255 1.40 9.63 -18.74
N TYR A 256 2.12 10.64 -18.22
CA TYR A 256 1.56 11.90 -17.74
C TYR A 256 1.38 12.93 -18.86
N PRO A 257 0.44 13.88 -18.72
CA PRO A 257 0.38 15.05 -19.58
C PRO A 257 1.55 16.01 -19.26
N CYS A 258 2.10 16.69 -20.26
CA CYS A 258 3.01 17.81 -20.03
C CYS A 258 2.22 19.05 -19.56
N LEU A 259 2.51 19.51 -18.34
CA LEU A 259 1.85 20.65 -17.67
C LEU A 259 2.91 21.64 -17.15
N PRO A 260 2.54 22.90 -16.85
CA PRO A 260 3.51 23.90 -16.35
C PRO A 260 4.28 23.50 -15.08
N TYR A 261 3.71 22.62 -14.27
CA TYR A 261 4.27 22.10 -13.01
C TYR A 261 4.59 20.59 -13.06
N LEU A 262 4.39 19.92 -14.21
CA LEU A 262 4.66 18.49 -14.40
C LEU A 262 5.26 18.26 -15.78
N LEU A 263 6.57 18.05 -15.81
CA LEU A 263 7.34 17.93 -17.05
C LEU A 263 7.58 16.46 -17.41
N THR A 264 7.42 16.17 -18.70
CA THR A 264 7.60 14.84 -19.30
C THR A 264 8.75 14.86 -20.31
N PRO A 265 9.37 13.70 -20.61
CA PRO A 265 10.50 13.66 -21.52
C PRO A 265 10.06 13.99 -22.95
N LEU A 266 10.97 14.55 -23.74
CA LEU A 266 10.77 14.71 -25.18
C LEU A 266 10.81 13.33 -25.85
N LEU A 267 9.76 12.95 -26.58
CA LEU A 267 9.70 11.67 -27.28
C LEU A 267 10.72 11.56 -28.42
N ARG A 268 11.02 12.70 -29.07
CA ARG A 268 11.97 12.80 -30.18
C ARG A 268 12.87 14.01 -29.95
N PRO A 269 13.90 13.90 -29.08
CA PRO A 269 14.80 15.02 -28.80
C PRO A 269 15.60 15.36 -30.06
N GLN A 270 15.59 16.64 -30.45
CA GLN A 270 16.35 17.15 -31.61
C GLN A 270 17.40 18.17 -31.16
N GLY A 271 18.65 17.99 -31.56
CA GLY A 271 19.74 18.88 -31.17
C GLY A 271 20.24 18.67 -29.73
N ARG A 272 21.38 19.29 -29.40
CA ARG A 272 22.05 19.13 -28.10
C ARG A 272 21.21 19.57 -26.89
N PRO A 273 20.46 20.70 -26.92
CA PRO A 273 19.69 21.15 -25.75
C PRO A 273 18.61 20.14 -25.33
N ASN A 274 17.86 19.61 -26.30
CA ASN A 274 16.83 18.60 -26.06
C ASN A 274 17.40 17.29 -25.50
N VAL A 275 18.59 16.88 -25.96
CA VAL A 275 19.29 15.70 -25.43
C VAL A 275 19.74 15.94 -23.98
N ARG A 276 20.26 17.13 -23.66
CA ARG A 276 20.67 17.49 -22.29
C ARG A 276 19.46 17.53 -21.35
N TYR A 277 18.36 18.14 -21.78
CA TYR A 277 17.08 18.13 -21.06
C TYR A 277 16.64 16.69 -20.75
N ASN A 278 16.55 15.82 -21.76
CA ASN A 278 16.13 14.43 -21.54
C ASN A 278 17.11 13.66 -20.65
N THR A 279 18.40 13.95 -20.72
CA THR A 279 19.42 13.33 -19.87
C THR A 279 19.23 13.72 -18.40
N ALA A 280 19.05 15.01 -18.12
CA ALA A 280 18.79 15.51 -16.77
C ALA A 280 17.43 15.01 -16.24
N HIS A 281 16.39 15.05 -17.08
CA HIS A 281 15.06 14.54 -16.77
C HIS A 281 15.09 13.05 -16.42
N LYS A 282 15.74 12.21 -17.24
CA LYS A 282 15.92 10.77 -16.98
C LYS A 282 16.65 10.53 -15.66
N ARG A 283 17.74 11.27 -15.38
CA ARG A 283 18.48 11.16 -14.12
C ARG A 283 17.61 11.49 -12.92
N GLY A 284 16.87 12.60 -12.99
CA GLY A 284 15.92 13.03 -11.96
C GLY A 284 14.85 11.98 -11.70
N ARG A 285 14.23 11.41 -12.75
CA ARG A 285 13.21 10.37 -12.62
C ARG A 285 13.73 9.03 -12.14
N CYS A 286 14.99 8.70 -12.40
CA CYS A 286 15.56 7.42 -11.96
C CYS A 286 15.48 7.23 -10.44
N VAL A 287 15.42 8.32 -9.64
CA VAL A 287 15.24 8.24 -8.18
C VAL A 287 13.95 7.53 -7.78
N ILE A 288 12.82 7.78 -8.44
CA ILE A 288 11.54 7.17 -8.05
C ILE A 288 11.47 5.70 -8.47
N GLU A 289 12.02 5.36 -9.64
CA GLU A 289 12.13 3.99 -10.12
C GLU A 289 12.99 3.14 -9.17
N ARG A 290 14.17 3.66 -8.78
CA ARG A 290 15.04 3.03 -7.76
C ARG A 290 14.35 2.90 -6.42
N THR A 291 13.60 3.93 -6.01
CA THR A 291 12.81 3.92 -4.78
C THR A 291 11.79 2.79 -4.79
N PHE A 292 11.05 2.59 -5.89
CA PHE A 292 10.12 1.47 -6.00
C PHE A 292 10.81 0.10 -5.91
N GLY A 293 11.96 -0.05 -6.56
CA GLY A 293 12.78 -1.27 -6.47
C GLY A 293 13.17 -1.59 -5.03
N ARG A 294 13.78 -0.61 -4.32
CA ARG A 294 14.21 -0.76 -2.92
C ARG A 294 13.02 -0.96 -1.98
N TRP A 295 11.93 -0.23 -2.20
CA TRP A 295 10.71 -0.32 -1.40
C TRP A 295 10.07 -1.72 -1.48
N LYS A 296 9.88 -2.26 -2.69
CA LYS A 296 9.32 -3.61 -2.88
C LYS A 296 10.28 -4.73 -2.48
N ARG A 297 11.59 -4.47 -2.46
CA ARG A 297 12.60 -5.40 -1.94
C ARG A 297 12.57 -5.47 -0.42
N ARG A 298 12.40 -4.33 0.27
CA ARG A 298 12.22 -4.28 1.73
C ARG A 298 10.88 -4.88 2.15
N PHE A 299 9.82 -4.66 1.36
CA PHE A 299 8.48 -5.20 1.61
C PHE A 299 8.00 -6.12 0.48
N PRO A 300 8.51 -7.37 0.40
CA PRO A 300 8.10 -8.32 -0.63
C PRO A 300 6.60 -8.59 -0.70
N CYS A 301 5.86 -8.34 0.37
CA CYS A 301 4.40 -8.43 0.36
C CYS A 301 3.75 -7.59 -0.76
N LEU A 302 4.34 -6.45 -1.12
CA LEU A 302 3.84 -5.54 -2.16
C LEU A 302 3.94 -6.14 -3.58
N ASN A 303 4.66 -7.25 -3.77
CA ASN A 303 4.74 -7.93 -5.06
C ASN A 303 3.54 -8.87 -5.31
N ASP A 304 2.82 -9.31 -4.27
CA ASP A 304 1.64 -10.17 -4.39
C ASP A 304 0.84 -10.20 -3.08
N LEU A 305 -0.03 -9.21 -2.85
CA LEU A 305 -0.86 -9.13 -1.65
C LEU A 305 -2.07 -10.07 -1.75
N ARG A 306 -2.14 -11.01 -0.81
CA ARG A 306 -3.20 -12.03 -0.71
C ARG A 306 -4.15 -11.75 0.45
N VAL A 307 -4.59 -10.49 0.56
CA VAL A 307 -5.54 -10.02 1.58
C VAL A 307 -6.77 -9.38 0.91
N LYS A 308 -7.75 -8.97 1.72
CA LYS A 308 -8.91 -8.20 1.22
C LYS A 308 -8.45 -6.86 0.66
N VAL A 309 -9.12 -6.36 -0.38
CA VAL A 309 -8.79 -5.10 -1.07
C VAL A 309 -8.66 -3.93 -0.10
N ASP A 310 -9.62 -3.76 0.82
CA ASP A 310 -9.56 -2.67 1.81
C ASP A 310 -8.30 -2.72 2.67
N THR A 311 -7.88 -3.93 3.09
CA THR A 311 -6.65 -4.13 3.85
C THR A 311 -5.41 -3.89 2.98
N THR A 312 -5.46 -4.21 1.69
CA THR A 312 -4.37 -3.92 0.75
C THR A 312 -4.04 -2.43 0.73
N PHE A 313 -5.04 -1.55 0.61
CA PHE A 313 -4.80 -0.10 0.58
C PHE A 313 -4.07 0.39 1.84
N THR A 314 -4.50 -0.09 3.01
CA THR A 314 -3.87 0.26 4.28
C THR A 314 -2.44 -0.27 4.38
N ILE A 315 -2.19 -1.53 3.98
CA ILE A 315 -0.84 -2.11 3.97
C ILE A 315 0.09 -1.31 3.08
N ILE A 316 -0.35 -0.92 1.88
CA ILE A 316 0.46 -0.11 0.96
C ILE A 316 0.90 1.18 1.64
N VAL A 317 -0.03 1.92 2.25
CA VAL A 317 0.29 3.16 2.96
C VAL A 317 1.20 2.91 4.17
N ALA A 318 0.95 1.85 4.93
CA ALA A 318 1.78 1.47 6.08
C ALA A 318 3.23 1.17 5.65
N CYS A 319 3.42 0.39 4.59
CA CYS A 319 4.75 0.10 4.04
C CYS A 319 5.44 1.36 3.51
N SER A 320 4.72 2.34 2.98
CA SER A 320 5.30 3.62 2.58
C SER A 320 5.72 4.47 3.78
N VAL A 321 4.97 4.45 4.89
CA VAL A 321 5.37 5.11 6.13
C VAL A 321 6.62 4.46 6.70
N LEU A 322 6.64 3.13 6.78
CA LEU A 322 7.81 2.36 7.21
C LEU A 322 9.03 2.57 6.32
N TRP A 323 8.84 2.78 5.01
CA TRP A 323 9.92 3.18 4.10
C TRP A 323 10.57 4.49 4.53
N ASN A 324 9.77 5.54 4.75
CA ASN A 324 10.32 6.83 5.20
C ASN A 324 10.99 6.72 6.58
N ILE A 325 10.40 5.96 7.52
CA ILE A 325 11.04 5.67 8.81
C ILE A 325 12.39 4.99 8.62
N SER A 326 12.50 4.06 7.65
CA SER A 326 13.76 3.38 7.35
C SER A 326 14.84 4.35 6.87
N LEU A 327 14.47 5.36 6.07
CA LEU A 327 15.39 6.40 5.62
C LEU A 327 15.79 7.32 6.78
N ASP A 328 14.82 7.80 7.56
CA ASP A 328 15.06 8.71 8.68
C ASP A 328 15.94 8.08 9.75
N ARG A 329 15.83 6.77 9.94
CA ARG A 329 16.63 5.98 10.89
C ARG A 329 17.87 5.33 10.27
N ARG A 330 18.17 5.64 9.00
CA ARG A 330 19.35 5.16 8.27
C ARG A 330 19.51 3.63 8.29
N GLU A 331 18.39 2.93 8.16
CA GLU A 331 18.36 1.48 8.08
C GLU A 331 19.13 0.99 6.86
N GLN A 332 19.91 -0.08 7.04
CA GLN A 332 20.66 -0.69 5.94
C GLN A 332 19.70 -1.21 4.87
N ASP A 333 20.07 -1.00 3.62
CA ASP A 333 19.33 -1.54 2.49
C ASP A 333 19.37 -3.06 2.44
N ILE A 334 18.30 -3.63 1.90
CA ILE A 334 18.25 -5.06 1.65
C ILE A 334 19.04 -5.36 0.37
N PRO A 335 20.08 -6.23 0.42
CA PRO A 335 20.82 -6.61 -0.77
C PRO A 335 19.90 -7.23 -1.83
N GLY A 336 20.15 -6.91 -3.09
CA GLY A 336 19.44 -7.47 -4.23
C GLY A 336 19.95 -6.85 -5.52
N PRO A 337 19.57 -7.41 -6.68
CA PRO A 337 19.98 -6.86 -7.96
C PRO A 337 19.53 -5.41 -8.04
N GLU A 338 20.43 -4.51 -8.42
CA GLU A 338 20.06 -3.16 -8.82
C GLU A 338 18.95 -3.27 -9.87
N PRO A 339 17.87 -2.49 -9.76
CA PRO A 339 16.86 -2.50 -10.82
C PRO A 339 17.57 -2.16 -12.13
N ASP A 340 17.41 -3.03 -13.14
CA ASP A 340 17.88 -2.73 -14.48
C ASP A 340 17.39 -1.34 -14.85
N GLU A 341 18.25 -0.49 -15.42
CA GLU A 341 17.78 0.72 -16.08
C GLU A 341 16.80 0.29 -17.17
N MET A 342 15.49 0.28 -16.84
CA MET A 342 14.49 -0.13 -17.78
C MET A 342 14.55 0.86 -18.96
N PRO A 343 14.68 0.38 -20.20
CA PRO A 343 14.55 1.25 -21.35
C PRO A 343 13.23 1.98 -21.21
N LEU A 344 13.22 3.30 -21.46
CA LEU A 344 12.01 4.11 -21.47
C LEU A 344 10.96 3.38 -22.30
N VAL A 345 9.96 2.79 -21.63
CA VAL A 345 8.86 2.16 -22.33
C VAL A 345 8.12 3.31 -22.98
N HIS A 346 8.18 3.39 -24.31
CA HIS A 346 7.40 4.33 -25.10
C HIS A 346 5.92 4.01 -24.91
N LEU A 347 5.35 4.53 -23.84
CA LEU A 347 3.91 4.60 -23.66
C LEU A 347 3.37 5.57 -24.71
N PRO A 348 2.26 5.24 -25.40
CA PRO A 348 1.61 6.18 -26.29
C PRO A 348 1.33 7.47 -25.51
N PRO A 349 1.53 8.64 -26.12
CA PRO A 349 1.44 9.92 -25.43
C PRO A 349 0.14 10.03 -24.64
N GLY A 350 0.24 10.53 -23.41
CA GLY A 350 -0.93 10.94 -22.64
C GLY A 350 -1.85 11.80 -23.51
N LEU A 351 -3.16 11.50 -23.47
CA LEU A 351 -4.18 12.28 -24.15
C LEU A 351 -4.05 13.75 -23.69
N HIS A 352 -3.63 14.62 -24.61
CA HIS A 352 -3.45 16.06 -24.46
C HIS A 352 -2.26 16.54 -23.62
N ASP A 353 -1.12 16.73 -24.29
CA ASP A 353 -0.14 17.74 -23.84
C ASP A 353 -0.83 19.12 -23.84
N ALA A 354 -0.86 19.80 -22.70
CA ALA A 354 -1.36 21.16 -22.62
C ALA A 354 -0.38 22.09 -23.34
N VAL A 355 -0.90 23.03 -24.15
CA VAL A 355 -0.08 24.04 -24.85
C VAL A 355 0.85 24.77 -23.86
N ALA A 356 0.34 25.13 -22.69
CA ALA A 356 1.09 25.79 -21.64
C ALA A 356 2.26 24.94 -21.09
N GLY A 357 2.07 23.63 -20.95
CA GLY A 357 3.13 22.73 -20.48
C GLY A 357 4.27 22.60 -21.50
N ARG A 358 3.94 22.53 -22.80
CA ARG A 358 4.97 22.53 -23.86
C ARG A 358 5.76 23.83 -23.88
N LEU A 359 5.09 24.98 -23.86
CA LEU A 359 5.74 26.28 -23.81
C LEU A 359 6.65 26.40 -22.58
N ARG A 360 6.20 25.94 -21.41
CA ARG A 360 7.03 25.94 -20.20
C ARG A 360 8.26 25.05 -20.33
N ARG A 361 8.11 23.85 -20.90
CA ARG A 361 9.23 22.96 -21.15
C ARG A 361 10.23 23.57 -22.12
N ASP A 362 9.76 24.14 -23.22
CA ASP A 362 10.61 24.74 -24.25
C ASP A 362 11.38 25.96 -23.70
N GLN A 363 10.73 26.79 -22.88
CA GLN A 363 11.37 27.88 -22.14
C GLN A 363 12.51 27.37 -21.23
N ILE A 364 12.26 26.31 -20.45
CA ILE A 364 13.29 25.72 -19.58
C ILE A 364 14.47 25.17 -20.38
N ILE A 365 14.19 24.57 -21.55
CA ILE A 365 15.23 24.07 -22.45
C ILE A 365 16.13 25.22 -22.92
N GLU A 366 15.52 26.32 -23.36
CA GLU A 366 16.22 27.52 -23.82
C GLU A 366 17.07 28.15 -22.71
N ASP A 367 16.49 28.34 -21.52
CA ASP A 367 17.12 29.04 -20.41
C ASP A 367 18.26 28.24 -19.76
N HIS A 368 18.18 26.90 -19.72
CA HIS A 368 19.06 26.08 -18.88
C HIS A 368 19.83 24.96 -19.60
N PHE A 369 19.41 24.56 -20.80
CA PHE A 369 20.00 23.42 -21.50
C PHE A 369 20.72 23.79 -22.80
N THR A 370 20.71 25.07 -23.18
CA THR A 370 21.33 25.57 -24.42
C THR A 370 22.84 25.72 -24.33
N HIS A 371 23.36 26.12 -23.16
CA HIS A 371 24.77 26.44 -22.92
C HIS A 371 25.51 25.32 -22.21
#